data_AF-A0A2S9V8V0-F1
#
_entry.id   AF-A0A2S9V8V0-F1
#
_cell.length_a   1.000
_cell.length_b   1.000
_cell.length_c   1.000
_cell.angle_alpha   90.00
_cell.angle_beta   90.00
_cell.angle_gamma   90.00
#
_symmetry.space_group_name_H-M   'P 1'
#
loop_
_entity.id
_entity.type
_entity.pdbx_description
1 polymer ?
#
loop_
_entity_poly.entity_id
_entity_poly.type
_entity_poly.pdbx_seq_one_letter_code
_entity_poly.pdbx_strand_id
1 'polypeptide(L)'
;MDSKGSGKLRVAIKQLALAVTIGFACSACQTSESHYQAIEVTGFSDVIKHWNDQNHRDPQPRYALHQIRLIADNILRYQRANGGWPENINPLRIMSEQEIAHQAALYSATDTSFDNRNVYPQIRYLAEAYQQTGDEKYQQAVIRGLRFILSAQLANGGFTHSPPSTERYYGHITIMDDVMAGVLGLLQEIKLGSQRFDFLPADLVHQLSEAHSRGDALLLDLQVKTDGKLTIWAGQYDANSLLPAQGRAFELASLVSRESVDVVRYLMSDPTPSARKRQAIHSAMAWFKNNALTGIDMVQVEAEPVRYKYHTSTWDRVIVTTADRPPIWARFYDLTTQQPLLANRQGQRVDSLAQISRERRTGYDWYGRWPAPLLADEYKAWQQKLAADGTNTQ
;
A
#
# COMPACT_ATOMS: atom_id res chain seq x y z
N MET A 1 -28.35 -67.63 11.75
CA MET A 1 -28.87 -68.85 12.40
C MET A 1 -27.76 -69.88 12.31
N ASP A 2 -27.10 -70.35 13.35
CA ASP A 2 -27.36 -70.25 14.78
C ASP A 2 -26.07 -70.28 15.59
N SER A 3 -26.20 -69.72 16.80
CA SER A 3 -25.20 -69.54 17.84
C SER A 3 -24.49 -70.82 18.28
N LYS A 4 -23.26 -70.68 18.76
CA LYS A 4 -22.91 -70.83 20.19
C LYS A 4 -21.43 -70.54 20.41
N GLY A 5 -21.14 -69.60 21.29
CA GLY A 5 -19.83 -69.42 21.89
C GLY A 5 -19.80 -70.03 23.29
N SER A 6 -18.60 -70.42 23.74
CA SER A 6 -18.15 -70.33 25.13
C SER A 6 -16.76 -70.94 25.27
N GLY A 7 -15.88 -70.29 26.05
CA GLY A 7 -14.79 -71.00 26.73
C GLY A 7 -13.39 -70.40 26.54
N LYS A 8 -13.02 -69.50 27.45
CA LYS A 8 -11.70 -68.89 27.60
C LYS A 8 -10.65 -69.92 28.07
N LEU A 9 -9.41 -69.77 27.60
CA LEU A 9 -8.22 -70.30 28.27
C LEU A 9 -7.20 -69.17 28.49
N ARG A 10 -6.81 -68.96 29.76
CA ARG A 10 -5.72 -68.09 30.20
C ARG A 10 -4.41 -68.87 30.14
N VAL A 11 -3.31 -68.27 29.68
CA VAL A 11 -1.95 -68.70 30.01
C VAL A 11 -1.04 -67.50 30.34
N ALA A 12 -0.53 -67.57 31.57
CA ALA A 12 0.75 -67.18 32.15
C ALA A 12 1.51 -65.90 31.74
N ILE A 13 1.75 -65.15 32.83
CA ILE A 13 2.71 -64.09 33.15
C ILE A 13 4.15 -64.38 32.68
N LYS A 14 4.83 -63.37 32.13
CA LYS A 14 6.30 -63.21 32.20
C LYS A 14 6.63 -61.81 32.72
N GLN A 15 7.44 -61.76 33.77
CA GLN A 15 8.05 -60.55 34.32
C GLN A 15 9.04 -59.96 33.31
N LEU A 16 9.09 -58.64 33.18
CA LEU A 16 10.22 -57.94 32.58
C LEU A 16 10.50 -56.63 33.34
N ALA A 17 11.79 -56.40 33.57
CA ALA A 17 12.39 -55.40 34.44
C ALA A 17 12.07 -53.95 34.06
N LEU A 18 11.86 -53.12 35.08
CA LEU A 18 11.73 -51.67 34.96
C LEU A 18 13.13 -51.05 34.86
N ALA A 19 13.58 -50.77 33.63
CA ALA A 19 14.72 -49.91 33.38
C ALA A 19 14.24 -48.45 33.41
N VAL A 20 14.60 -47.70 34.45
CA VAL A 20 14.37 -46.25 34.51
C VAL A 20 15.39 -45.58 33.60
N THR A 21 14.95 -45.22 32.40
CA THR A 21 15.72 -44.35 31.49
C THR A 21 15.42 -42.90 31.86
N ILE A 22 16.37 -42.21 32.48
CA ILE A 22 16.33 -40.75 32.62
C ILE A 22 16.56 -40.16 31.24
N GLY A 23 15.46 -39.88 30.52
CA GLY A 23 15.50 -39.08 29.31
C GLY A 23 15.78 -37.62 29.66
N PHE A 24 16.98 -37.14 29.38
CA PHE A 24 17.22 -35.70 29.23
C PHE A 24 16.40 -35.20 28.05
N ALA A 25 15.19 -34.72 28.32
CA ALA A 25 14.44 -33.92 27.37
C ALA A 25 15.16 -32.57 27.24
N CYS A 26 15.96 -32.42 26.19
CA CYS A 26 16.45 -31.12 25.74
C CYS A 26 15.26 -30.32 25.18
N SER A 27 14.43 -29.78 26.08
CA SER A 27 13.30 -28.90 25.77
C SER A 27 13.73 -27.45 25.78
N ALA A 28 14.79 -27.13 25.04
CA ALA A 28 15.31 -25.77 24.93
C ALA A 28 15.39 -25.35 23.46
N CYS A 29 14.22 -25.21 22.81
CA CYS A 29 14.06 -24.39 21.59
C CYS A 29 12.58 -24.13 21.20
N GLN A 30 11.62 -24.20 22.13
CA GLN A 30 10.19 -23.92 21.82
C GLN A 30 9.57 -22.81 22.68
N THR A 31 10.38 -21.93 23.27
CA THR A 31 9.87 -20.84 24.11
C THR A 31 10.53 -19.51 23.71
N SER A 32 9.80 -18.64 22.99
CA SER A 32 9.79 -17.19 23.26
C SER A 32 8.87 -16.35 22.35
N GLU A 33 8.39 -16.82 21.19
CA GLU A 33 7.58 -15.96 20.30
C GLU A 33 6.11 -15.81 20.71
N SER A 34 5.60 -16.60 21.67
CA SER A 34 4.21 -16.51 22.14
C SER A 34 3.92 -15.28 23.03
N HIS A 35 4.90 -14.40 23.26
CA HIS A 35 4.77 -13.23 24.13
C HIS A 35 4.49 -11.92 23.38
N TYR A 36 4.64 -11.89 22.06
CA TYR A 36 4.45 -10.68 21.27
C TYR A 36 3.01 -10.52 20.78
N GLN A 37 2.56 -9.29 20.72
CA GLN A 37 1.29 -8.95 20.09
C GLN A 37 1.49 -8.92 18.57
N ALA A 38 0.58 -9.56 17.84
CA ALA A 38 0.61 -9.56 16.38
C ALA A 38 0.61 -8.11 15.86
N ILE A 39 1.48 -7.84 14.89
CA ILE A 39 1.55 -6.55 14.23
C ILE A 39 0.75 -6.63 12.93
N GLU A 40 -0.15 -5.67 12.72
CA GLU A 40 -0.97 -5.58 11.52
C GLU A 40 -0.12 -5.47 10.25
N VAL A 41 -0.54 -6.20 9.21
CA VAL A 41 0.13 -6.25 7.91
C VAL A 41 -0.73 -5.73 6.76
N THR A 42 -1.84 -5.07 7.08
CA THR A 42 -2.75 -4.47 6.08
C THR A 42 -2.06 -3.45 5.19
N GLY A 43 -1.07 -2.72 5.73
CA GLY A 43 -0.20 -1.82 4.97
C GLY A 43 0.63 -2.50 3.88
N PHE A 44 0.82 -3.82 3.95
CA PHE A 44 1.52 -4.62 2.92
C PHE A 44 0.58 -5.27 1.91
N SER A 45 -0.74 -5.04 1.99
CA SER A 45 -1.73 -5.75 1.17
C SER A 45 -1.43 -5.66 -0.33
N ASP A 46 -0.98 -4.51 -0.79
CA ASP A 46 -0.67 -4.26 -2.20
C ASP A 46 0.61 -4.97 -2.65
N VAL A 47 1.74 -4.77 -1.94
CA VAL A 47 2.98 -5.50 -2.24
C VAL A 47 2.83 -7.02 -2.13
N ILE A 48 1.99 -7.51 -1.21
CA ILE A 48 1.68 -8.95 -1.08
C ILE A 48 0.86 -9.43 -2.29
N LYS A 49 -0.14 -8.66 -2.72
CA LYS A 49 -0.92 -8.97 -3.92
C LYS A 49 -0.01 -9.08 -5.13
N HIS A 50 0.82 -8.06 -5.38
CA HIS A 50 1.75 -8.04 -6.50
C HIS A 50 2.80 -9.14 -6.44
N TRP A 51 3.33 -9.46 -5.24
CA TRP A 51 4.19 -10.63 -5.07
C TRP A 51 3.50 -11.91 -5.53
N ASN A 52 2.25 -12.14 -5.13
CA ASN A 52 1.50 -13.34 -5.50
C ASN A 52 1.19 -13.40 -7.01
N ASP A 53 0.92 -12.24 -7.63
CA ASP A 53 0.73 -12.09 -9.07
C ASP A 53 2.02 -12.39 -9.86
N GLN A 54 3.19 -12.21 -9.26
CA GLN A 54 4.47 -12.51 -9.89
C GLN A 54 4.95 -13.94 -9.62
N ASN A 55 4.53 -14.53 -8.49
CA ASN A 55 5.08 -15.77 -7.95
C ASN A 55 4.01 -16.86 -7.80
N HIS A 56 3.15 -17.03 -8.81
CA HIS A 56 1.98 -17.94 -8.88
C HIS A 56 2.23 -19.46 -8.62
N ARG A 57 3.32 -19.86 -7.97
CA ARG A 57 3.60 -21.23 -7.55
C ARG A 57 2.85 -21.56 -6.25
N ASP A 58 2.76 -22.86 -5.94
CA ASP A 58 2.14 -23.50 -4.77
C ASP A 58 2.12 -22.65 -3.50
N PRO A 59 1.12 -22.80 -2.60
CA PRO A 59 1.02 -22.03 -1.37
C PRO A 59 2.35 -22.03 -0.61
N GLN A 60 3.01 -20.88 -0.66
CA GLN A 60 4.33 -20.72 -0.09
C GLN A 60 4.17 -20.63 1.43
N PRO A 61 5.04 -21.29 2.21
CA PRO A 61 4.96 -21.23 3.67
C PRO A 61 5.09 -19.78 4.15
N ARG A 62 4.30 -19.43 5.17
CA ARG A 62 4.25 -18.08 5.75
C ARG A 62 4.35 -18.15 7.27
N TYR A 63 5.00 -17.15 7.86
CA TYR A 63 4.98 -16.91 9.29
C TYR A 63 3.58 -16.51 9.76
N ALA A 64 3.20 -16.94 10.96
CA ALA A 64 2.02 -16.43 11.63
C ALA A 64 2.26 -14.98 12.11
N LEU A 65 1.21 -14.17 12.24
CA LEU A 65 1.35 -12.74 12.53
C LEU A 65 2.00 -12.42 13.89
N HIS A 66 1.94 -13.35 14.84
CA HIS A 66 2.60 -13.21 16.15
C HIS A 66 4.11 -13.50 16.11
N GLN A 67 4.63 -14.04 15.00
CA GLN A 67 6.06 -14.30 14.80
C GLN A 67 6.78 -13.02 14.33
N ILE A 68 6.63 -11.96 15.13
CA ILE A 68 6.97 -10.60 14.72
C ILE A 68 8.46 -10.43 14.39
N ARG A 69 9.35 -11.17 15.09
CA ARG A 69 10.79 -11.12 14.86
C ARG A 69 11.16 -11.72 13.52
N LEU A 70 10.57 -12.85 13.15
CA LEU A 70 10.82 -13.50 11.86
C LEU A 70 10.33 -12.66 10.68
N ILE A 71 9.17 -12.01 10.82
CA ILE A 71 8.64 -11.08 9.82
C ILE A 71 9.51 -9.81 9.74
N ALA A 72 9.90 -9.22 10.87
CA ALA A 72 10.77 -8.06 10.90
C ALA A 72 12.16 -8.38 10.29
N ASP A 73 12.74 -9.53 10.61
CA ASP A 73 14.01 -9.99 10.03
C ASP A 73 13.91 -10.16 8.51
N ASN A 74 12.76 -10.64 8.00
CA ASN A 74 12.52 -10.64 6.56
C ASN A 74 12.53 -9.23 5.98
N ILE A 75 11.83 -8.28 6.60
CA ILE A 75 11.84 -6.89 6.12
C ILE A 75 13.27 -6.34 6.09
N LEU A 76 14.10 -6.66 7.09
CA LEU A 76 15.52 -6.24 7.14
C LEU A 76 16.33 -6.82 5.99
N ARG A 77 16.13 -8.10 5.63
CA ARG A 77 16.86 -8.76 4.53
C ARG A 77 16.67 -8.06 3.19
N TYR A 78 15.55 -7.38 2.98
CA TYR A 78 15.27 -6.64 1.75
C TYR A 78 15.70 -5.16 1.80
N GLN A 79 16.15 -4.64 2.95
CA GLN A 79 16.58 -3.24 3.03
C GLN A 79 17.92 -3.05 2.30
N ARG A 80 17.93 -2.18 1.28
CA ARG A 80 19.14 -1.87 0.50
C ARG A 80 20.07 -0.94 1.25
N ALA A 81 21.30 -0.77 0.77
CA ALA A 81 22.34 0.04 1.38
C ALA A 81 21.91 1.51 1.56
N ASN A 82 21.13 2.04 0.62
CA ASN A 82 20.56 3.39 0.68
C ASN A 82 19.44 3.54 1.74
N GLY A 83 18.97 2.45 2.36
CA GLY A 83 17.94 2.43 3.39
C GLY A 83 16.52 2.18 2.89
N GLY A 84 16.29 2.18 1.56
CA GLY A 84 15.00 1.86 0.96
C GLY A 84 14.78 0.36 0.77
N TRP A 85 13.63 0.01 0.18
CA TRP A 85 13.24 -1.36 -0.12
C TRP A 85 12.84 -1.52 -1.59
N PRO A 86 13.08 -2.69 -2.20
CA PRO A 86 12.39 -3.05 -3.43
C PRO A 86 10.88 -3.17 -3.18
N GLU A 87 10.09 -2.91 -4.21
CA GLU A 87 8.63 -3.07 -4.18
C GLU A 87 8.21 -4.53 -4.29
N ASN A 88 6.92 -4.79 -4.08
CA ASN A 88 6.26 -6.07 -4.38
C ASN A 88 6.83 -7.26 -3.61
N ILE A 89 7.35 -7.05 -2.39
CA ILE A 89 7.85 -8.11 -1.51
C ILE A 89 6.78 -8.52 -0.49
N ASN A 90 6.57 -9.83 -0.33
CA ASN A 90 5.73 -10.37 0.73
C ASN A 90 6.56 -10.63 2.02
N PRO A 91 6.41 -9.83 3.09
CA PRO A 91 7.23 -9.96 4.30
C PRO A 91 6.92 -11.22 5.12
N LEU A 92 5.77 -11.86 4.90
CA LEU A 92 5.31 -13.02 5.66
C LEU A 92 5.99 -14.33 5.22
N ARG A 93 6.72 -14.32 4.11
CA ARG A 93 7.26 -15.54 3.52
C ARG A 93 8.30 -16.22 4.40
N ILE A 94 8.21 -17.54 4.54
CA ILE A 94 9.36 -18.31 5.00
C ILE A 94 10.34 -18.45 3.81
N MET A 95 11.55 -17.91 4.00
CA MET A 95 12.61 -17.90 3.00
C MET A 95 13.54 -19.10 3.19
N SER A 96 13.99 -19.69 2.09
CA SER A 96 15.08 -20.66 2.06
C SER A 96 16.44 -20.00 2.30
N GLU A 97 17.44 -20.78 2.70
CA GLU A 97 18.82 -20.29 2.87
C GLU A 97 19.38 -19.66 1.59
N GLN A 98 19.02 -20.23 0.43
CA GLN A 98 19.42 -19.68 -0.87
C GLN A 98 18.79 -18.30 -1.13
N GLU A 99 17.50 -18.12 -0.83
CA GLU A 99 16.83 -16.82 -0.96
C GLU A 99 17.45 -15.78 -0.01
N ILE A 100 17.79 -16.19 1.23
CA ILE A 100 18.46 -15.31 2.20
C ILE A 100 19.84 -14.89 1.69
N ALA A 101 20.66 -15.83 1.22
CA ALA A 101 21.98 -15.55 0.66
C ALA A 101 21.90 -14.66 -0.58
N HIS A 102 20.89 -14.88 -1.43
CA HIS A 102 20.64 -14.04 -2.60
C HIS A 102 20.30 -12.60 -2.22
N GLN A 103 19.40 -12.38 -1.24
CA GLN A 103 19.07 -11.03 -0.80
C GLN A 103 20.27 -10.32 -0.15
N ALA A 104 21.12 -11.04 0.60
CA ALA A 104 22.35 -10.47 1.13
C ALA A 104 23.29 -9.95 0.01
N ALA A 105 23.39 -10.68 -1.10
CA ALA A 105 24.17 -10.24 -2.26
C ALA A 105 23.58 -9.01 -2.98
N LEU A 106 22.30 -8.72 -2.78
CA LEU A 106 21.60 -7.55 -3.34
C LEU A 106 21.65 -6.32 -2.43
N TYR A 107 22.40 -6.33 -1.33
CA TYR A 107 22.44 -5.21 -0.38
C TYR A 107 22.75 -3.87 -1.08
N SER A 108 23.68 -3.84 -2.04
CA SER A 108 24.06 -2.62 -2.76
C SER A 108 23.21 -2.32 -4.01
N ALA A 109 22.13 -3.07 -4.26
CA ALA A 109 21.25 -2.83 -5.40
C ALA A 109 20.51 -1.48 -5.27
N THR A 110 20.17 -0.89 -6.41
CA THR A 110 19.49 0.41 -6.53
C THR A 110 18.04 0.25 -7.01
N ASP A 111 17.42 -0.89 -6.71
CA ASP A 111 16.06 -1.28 -7.11
C ASP A 111 14.98 -0.80 -6.11
N THR A 112 15.24 0.28 -5.37
CA THR A 112 14.31 0.82 -4.38
C THR A 112 13.16 1.58 -5.03
N SER A 113 11.97 1.49 -4.43
CA SER A 113 10.76 2.09 -5.00
C SER A 113 9.77 2.50 -3.91
N PHE A 114 9.01 3.57 -4.12
CA PHE A 114 7.85 3.92 -3.29
C PHE A 114 6.54 3.33 -3.84
N ASP A 115 6.55 2.81 -5.06
CA ASP A 115 5.38 2.24 -5.75
C ASP A 115 4.72 1.10 -4.96
N ASN A 116 3.42 0.89 -5.21
CA ASN A 116 2.59 -0.11 -4.53
C ASN A 116 2.65 0.00 -3.01
N ARG A 117 2.63 1.25 -2.50
CA ARG A 117 2.59 1.57 -1.07
C ARG A 117 3.81 1.07 -0.31
N ASN A 118 5.00 1.23 -0.88
CA ASN A 118 6.24 0.67 -0.35
C ASN A 118 6.99 1.64 0.58
N VAL A 119 7.98 1.11 1.32
CA VAL A 119 8.85 1.81 2.29
C VAL A 119 8.16 2.18 3.60
N TYR A 120 7.06 2.94 3.58
CA TYR A 120 6.44 3.40 4.82
C TYR A 120 5.76 2.29 5.65
N PRO A 121 5.19 1.19 5.11
CA PRO A 121 4.70 0.10 5.93
C PRO A 121 5.84 -0.67 6.60
N GLN A 122 6.98 -0.84 5.92
CA GLN A 122 8.20 -1.43 6.48
C GLN A 122 8.67 -0.63 7.70
N ILE A 123 8.78 0.70 7.56
CA ILE A 123 9.17 1.59 8.66
C ILE A 123 8.20 1.44 9.84
N ARG A 124 6.88 1.48 9.58
CA ARG A 124 5.86 1.34 10.62
C ARG A 124 5.91 -0.02 11.33
N TYR A 125 6.13 -1.11 10.59
CA TYR A 125 6.23 -2.45 11.14
C TYR A 125 7.49 -2.62 11.99
N LEU A 126 8.64 -2.15 11.50
CA LEU A 126 9.91 -2.26 12.23
C LEU A 126 9.93 -1.39 13.49
N ALA A 127 9.30 -0.21 13.46
CA ALA A 127 9.16 0.61 14.66
C ALA A 127 8.31 -0.10 15.73
N GLU A 128 7.20 -0.72 15.34
CA GLU A 128 6.36 -1.52 16.26
C GLU A 128 7.11 -2.76 16.78
N ALA A 129 7.85 -3.45 15.90
CA ALA A 129 8.68 -4.59 16.30
C ALA A 129 9.77 -4.17 17.30
N TYR A 130 10.39 -3.01 17.12
CA TYR A 130 11.33 -2.46 18.09
C TYR A 130 10.67 -2.18 19.45
N GLN A 131 9.51 -1.51 19.47
CA GLN A 131 8.78 -1.21 20.71
C GLN A 131 8.47 -2.47 21.53
N GLN A 132 8.11 -3.57 20.86
CA GLN A 132 7.79 -4.82 21.54
C GLN A 132 9.04 -5.63 21.94
N THR A 133 10.13 -5.56 21.18
CA THR A 133 11.28 -6.46 21.35
C THR A 133 12.51 -5.83 21.99
N GLY A 134 12.66 -4.51 21.90
CA GLY A 134 13.88 -3.78 22.27
C GLY A 134 15.08 -4.04 21.36
N ASP A 135 14.94 -4.77 20.25
CA ASP A 135 16.06 -5.15 19.39
C ASP A 135 16.52 -3.97 18.51
N GLU A 136 17.69 -3.40 18.84
CA GLU A 136 18.24 -2.20 18.21
C GLU A 136 18.41 -2.32 16.69
N LYS A 137 18.51 -3.53 16.14
CA LYS A 137 18.61 -3.70 14.67
C LYS A 137 17.37 -3.17 13.95
N TYR A 138 16.19 -3.28 14.57
CA TYR A 138 14.94 -2.76 14.01
C TYR A 138 14.89 -1.23 14.10
N GLN A 139 15.35 -0.66 15.22
CA GLN A 139 15.50 0.78 15.38
C GLN A 139 16.44 1.38 14.32
N GLN A 140 17.60 0.76 14.12
CA GLN A 140 18.58 1.18 13.13
C GLN A 140 18.00 1.10 11.71
N ALA A 141 17.27 0.03 11.39
CA ALA A 141 16.60 -0.12 10.11
C ALA A 141 15.52 0.96 9.88
N VAL A 142 14.74 1.33 10.90
CA VAL A 142 13.80 2.46 10.85
C VAL A 142 14.52 3.76 10.52
N ILE A 143 15.59 4.08 11.25
CA ILE A 143 16.36 5.32 11.03
C ILE A 143 16.93 5.35 9.61
N ARG A 144 17.43 4.22 9.09
CA ARG A 144 17.92 4.12 7.71
C ARG A 144 16.81 4.34 6.69
N GLY A 145 15.61 3.81 6.91
CA GLY A 145 14.44 4.05 6.06
C GLY A 145 13.99 5.51 6.05
N LEU A 146 14.02 6.18 7.21
CA LEU A 146 13.70 7.61 7.31
C LEU A 146 14.76 8.48 6.63
N ARG A 147 16.04 8.13 6.76
CA ARG A 147 17.14 8.80 6.05
C ARG A 147 17.05 8.58 4.54
N PHE A 148 16.61 7.40 4.09
CA PHE A 148 16.28 7.17 2.68
C PHE A 148 15.22 8.16 2.19
N ILE A 149 14.09 8.29 2.90
CA ILE A 149 13.04 9.27 2.57
C ILE A 149 13.63 10.68 2.47
N LEU A 150 14.40 11.13 3.47
CA LEU A 150 15.03 12.46 3.43
C LEU A 150 15.94 12.63 2.21
N SER A 151 16.74 11.62 1.86
CA SER A 151 17.63 11.66 0.71
C SER A 151 16.91 11.60 -0.65
N ALA A 152 15.74 10.97 -0.69
CA ALA A 152 14.94 10.81 -1.90
C ALA A 152 14.01 12.00 -2.18
N GLN A 153 13.78 12.87 -1.20
CA GLN A 153 12.95 14.05 -1.39
C GLN A 153 13.64 15.04 -2.34
N LEU A 154 12.95 15.43 -3.41
CA LEU A 154 13.41 16.45 -4.33
C LEU A 154 13.45 17.82 -3.65
N ALA A 155 14.24 18.75 -4.20
CA ALA A 155 14.36 20.11 -3.66
C ALA A 155 13.02 20.86 -3.58
N ASN A 156 12.08 20.57 -4.50
CA ASN A 156 10.73 21.12 -4.50
C ASN A 156 9.77 20.45 -3.47
N GLY A 157 10.22 19.42 -2.76
CA GLY A 157 9.44 18.69 -1.75
C GLY A 157 8.81 17.37 -2.25
N GLY A 158 8.91 17.05 -3.53
CA GLY A 158 8.27 15.89 -4.14
C GLY A 158 9.02 14.57 -3.93
N PHE A 159 8.29 13.46 -4.06
CA PHE A 159 8.83 12.10 -4.08
C PHE A 159 8.58 11.47 -5.44
N THR A 160 9.64 10.89 -6.02
CA THR A 160 9.54 10.18 -7.29
C THR A 160 9.09 8.74 -7.09
N HIS A 161 8.68 8.08 -8.17
CA HIS A 161 8.16 6.71 -8.12
C HIS A 161 9.20 5.69 -7.63
N SER A 162 10.40 5.66 -8.23
CA SER A 162 11.44 4.66 -7.91
C SER A 162 12.85 5.25 -7.78
N PRO A 163 13.12 6.06 -6.75
CA PRO A 163 14.46 6.63 -6.55
C PRO A 163 15.49 5.53 -6.23
N PRO A 164 16.73 5.62 -6.74
CA PRO A 164 17.31 6.78 -7.43
C PRO A 164 17.06 6.79 -8.96
N SER A 165 16.31 5.84 -9.52
CA SER A 165 16.07 5.80 -10.95
C SER A 165 15.26 7.00 -11.41
N THR A 166 15.75 7.67 -12.45
CA THR A 166 15.07 8.77 -13.14
C THR A 166 14.61 8.36 -14.54
N GLU A 167 14.65 7.07 -14.86
CA GLU A 167 14.27 6.58 -16.19
C GLU A 167 12.75 6.59 -16.36
N ARG A 168 12.27 7.06 -17.52
CA ARG A 168 10.83 7.06 -17.86
C ARG A 168 10.03 7.82 -16.80
N TYR A 169 8.85 7.31 -16.43
CA TYR A 169 8.03 7.88 -15.37
C TYR A 169 8.59 7.65 -13.96
N TYR A 170 9.69 6.90 -13.79
CA TYR A 170 10.24 6.64 -12.47
C TYR A 170 10.79 7.89 -11.78
N GLY A 171 11.21 8.88 -12.58
CA GLY A 171 11.67 10.19 -12.12
C GLY A 171 10.55 11.23 -11.93
N HIS A 172 9.28 10.89 -12.16
CA HIS A 172 8.17 11.83 -11.96
C HIS A 172 7.72 11.87 -10.50
N ILE A 173 7.28 13.05 -10.05
CA ILE A 173 6.60 13.20 -8.77
C ILE A 173 5.30 12.42 -8.84
N THR A 174 5.07 11.50 -7.91
CA THR A 174 4.03 10.47 -8.06
C THR A 174 2.94 10.58 -7.01
N ILE A 175 1.68 10.71 -7.44
CA ILE A 175 0.49 10.58 -6.59
C ILE A 175 -0.04 9.14 -6.63
N MET A 176 0.13 8.48 -7.77
CA MET A 176 -0.22 7.08 -7.97
C MET A 176 0.36 6.15 -6.89
N ASP A 177 -0.44 5.16 -6.51
CA ASP A 177 -0.15 4.12 -5.53
C ASP A 177 0.31 4.68 -4.18
N ASP A 178 -0.28 5.82 -3.84
CA ASP A 178 -0.13 6.59 -2.61
C ASP A 178 1.32 6.98 -2.31
N VAL A 179 2.16 7.16 -3.33
CA VAL A 179 3.57 7.53 -3.13
C VAL A 179 3.69 8.81 -2.29
N MET A 180 3.14 9.94 -2.76
CA MET A 180 3.18 11.19 -1.98
C MET A 180 2.35 11.10 -0.70
N ALA A 181 1.10 10.66 -0.77
CA ALA A 181 0.20 10.66 0.39
C ALA A 181 0.67 9.71 1.51
N GLY A 182 1.20 8.54 1.17
CA GLY A 182 1.70 7.54 2.10
C GLY A 182 3.01 7.96 2.78
N VAL A 183 3.96 8.51 2.02
CA VAL A 183 5.20 9.07 2.58
C VAL A 183 4.88 10.25 3.49
N LEU A 184 4.07 11.21 3.03
CA LEU A 184 3.70 12.38 3.83
C LEU A 184 2.87 12.00 5.06
N GLY A 185 2.01 10.98 4.97
CA GLY A 185 1.30 10.43 6.12
C GLY A 185 2.23 9.90 7.21
N LEU A 186 3.27 9.15 6.84
CA LEU A 186 4.30 8.71 7.79
C LEU A 186 5.03 9.90 8.42
N LEU A 187 5.43 10.89 7.62
CA LEU A 187 6.11 12.07 8.16
C LEU A 187 5.20 12.91 9.07
N GLN A 188 3.89 12.94 8.78
CA GLN A 188 2.91 13.62 9.62
C GLN A 188 2.75 12.91 10.98
N GLU A 189 2.68 11.57 11.00
CA GLU A 189 2.65 10.79 12.25
C GLU A 189 3.84 11.13 13.16
N ILE A 190 5.03 11.22 12.57
CA ILE A 190 6.26 11.58 13.30
C ILE A 190 6.19 13.02 13.80
N LYS A 191 5.80 13.97 12.92
CA LYS A 191 5.65 15.39 13.26
C LYS A 191 4.62 15.62 14.38
N LEU A 192 3.57 14.81 14.43
CA LEU A 192 2.52 14.88 15.46
C LEU A 192 2.88 14.13 16.75
N GLY A 193 4.09 13.57 16.87
CA GLY A 193 4.57 12.93 18.10
C GLY A 193 3.94 11.56 18.37
N SER A 194 3.73 10.76 17.33
CA SER A 194 3.28 9.37 17.50
C SER A 194 4.26 8.58 18.36
N GLN A 195 3.76 7.97 19.45
CA GLN A 195 4.54 7.18 20.40
C GLN A 195 5.32 6.04 19.76
N ARG A 196 4.86 5.55 18.60
CA ARG A 196 5.57 4.56 17.78
C ARG A 196 7.02 4.95 17.50
N PHE A 197 7.30 6.26 17.45
CA PHE A 197 8.58 6.83 17.03
C PHE A 197 9.30 7.61 18.14
N ASP A 198 8.93 7.44 19.42
CA ASP A 198 9.53 8.18 20.55
C ASP A 198 11.05 7.96 20.71
N PHE A 199 11.59 6.90 20.12
CA PHE A 199 13.02 6.60 20.12
C PHE A 199 13.83 7.40 19.10
N LEU A 200 13.19 8.18 18.22
CA LEU A 200 13.89 8.92 17.19
C LEU A 200 14.65 10.11 17.79
N PRO A 201 15.90 10.36 17.36
CA PRO A 201 16.63 11.57 17.73
C PRO A 201 15.86 12.84 17.34
N ALA A 202 15.89 13.85 18.21
CA ALA A 202 15.15 15.09 18.01
C ALA A 202 15.56 15.86 16.73
N ASP A 203 16.83 15.80 16.35
CA ASP A 203 17.35 16.40 15.11
C ASP A 203 16.76 15.72 13.87
N LEU A 204 16.59 14.39 13.91
CA LEU A 204 15.96 13.64 12.83
C LEU A 204 14.47 13.98 12.73
N VAL A 205 13.76 14.07 13.86
CA VAL A 205 12.35 14.49 13.90
C VAL A 205 12.18 15.89 13.30
N HIS A 206 13.08 16.82 13.60
CA HIS A 206 13.08 18.17 13.02
C HIS A 206 13.24 18.12 11.49
N GLN A 207 14.25 17.40 10.98
CA GLN A 207 14.47 17.25 9.53
C GLN A 207 13.27 16.63 8.80
N LEU A 208 12.65 15.61 9.41
CA LEU A 208 11.45 14.95 8.87
C LEU A 208 10.24 15.90 8.88
N SER A 209 10.13 16.76 9.89
CA SER A 209 9.06 17.77 9.98
C SER A 209 9.22 18.88 8.93
N GLU A 210 10.45 19.28 8.62
CA GLU A 210 10.74 20.21 7.52
C GLU A 210 10.46 19.56 6.16
N ALA A 211 10.87 18.29 5.97
CA ALA A 211 10.57 17.51 4.78
C ALA A 211 9.06 17.36 4.55
N HIS A 212 8.31 17.03 5.60
CA HIS A 212 6.85 17.03 5.57
C HIS A 212 6.31 18.37 5.08
N SER A 213 6.78 19.48 5.66
CA SER A 213 6.25 20.81 5.35
C SER A 213 6.50 21.23 3.90
N ARG A 214 7.64 20.86 3.32
CA ARG A 214 7.91 21.08 1.88
C ARG A 214 7.01 20.22 0.99
N GLY A 215 6.90 18.93 1.29
CA GLY A 215 6.09 18.01 0.49
C GLY A 215 4.59 18.31 0.56
N ASP A 216 4.10 18.72 1.72
CA ASP A 216 2.72 19.18 1.93
C ASP A 216 2.43 20.47 1.14
N ALA A 217 3.35 21.44 1.15
CA ALA A 217 3.23 22.65 0.34
C ALA A 217 3.15 22.33 -1.16
N LEU A 218 4.03 21.45 -1.64
CA LEU A 218 4.05 21.00 -3.03
C LEU A 218 2.77 20.24 -3.39
N LEU A 219 2.30 19.32 -2.55
CA LEU A 219 1.08 18.56 -2.81
C LEU A 219 -0.12 19.48 -3.04
N LEU A 220 -0.21 20.56 -2.28
CA LEU A 220 -1.22 21.60 -2.46
C LEU A 220 -1.00 22.44 -3.75
N ASP A 221 0.25 22.66 -4.17
CA ASP A 221 0.58 23.37 -5.42
C ASP A 221 0.27 22.53 -6.65
N LEU A 222 0.38 21.20 -6.54
CA LEU A 222 0.06 20.24 -7.59
C LEU A 222 -1.44 20.06 -7.82
N GLN A 223 -2.31 20.55 -6.93
CA GLN A 223 -3.75 20.42 -7.14
C GLN A 223 -4.16 21.15 -8.43
N VAL A 224 -4.75 20.40 -9.37
CA VAL A 224 -5.00 20.91 -10.72
C VAL A 224 -6.09 21.97 -10.68
N LYS A 225 -5.91 23.02 -11.48
CA LYS A 225 -6.89 24.09 -11.69
C LYS A 225 -7.44 24.02 -13.09
N THR A 226 -8.76 24.04 -13.21
CA THR A 226 -9.47 24.14 -14.49
C THR A 226 -10.48 25.27 -14.38
N ASP A 227 -10.46 26.21 -15.33
CA ASP A 227 -11.33 27.40 -15.34
C ASP A 227 -11.32 28.19 -14.01
N GLY A 228 -10.13 28.32 -13.40
CA GLY A 228 -9.93 29.03 -12.14
C GLY A 228 -10.42 28.28 -10.89
N LYS A 229 -10.95 27.05 -11.02
CA LYS A 229 -11.42 26.23 -9.90
C LYS A 229 -10.43 25.10 -9.63
N LEU A 230 -10.11 24.90 -8.35
CA LEU A 230 -9.35 23.73 -7.90
C LEU A 230 -10.18 22.47 -8.11
N THR A 231 -9.52 21.40 -8.54
CA THR A 231 -10.12 20.09 -8.81
C THR A 231 -9.53 19.04 -7.88
N ILE A 232 -8.89 18.01 -8.44
CA ILE A 232 -8.17 16.94 -7.76
C ILE A 232 -6.72 16.90 -8.30
N TRP A 233 -6.03 15.78 -8.18
CA TRP A 233 -4.64 15.63 -8.60
C TRP A 233 -4.52 14.72 -9.83
N ALA A 234 -3.50 14.97 -10.64
CA ALA A 234 -3.00 14.05 -11.65
C ALA A 234 -2.16 12.92 -11.04
N GLY A 235 -2.03 11.80 -11.77
CA GLY A 235 -1.34 10.61 -11.29
C GLY A 235 0.16 10.79 -11.11
N GLN A 236 0.79 11.54 -12.01
CA GLN A 236 2.20 11.92 -11.96
C GLN A 236 2.39 13.35 -12.44
N TYR A 237 3.52 13.95 -12.05
CA TYR A 237 3.94 15.27 -12.51
C TYR A 237 5.42 15.24 -12.87
N ASP A 238 5.77 15.98 -13.92
CA ASP A 238 7.18 16.20 -14.25
C ASP A 238 7.88 16.91 -13.08
N ALA A 239 9.07 16.42 -12.72
CA ALA A 239 9.77 16.86 -11.52
C ALA A 239 10.24 18.33 -11.57
N ASN A 240 10.38 18.89 -12.78
CA ASN A 240 10.90 20.24 -12.97
C ASN A 240 9.80 21.26 -13.27
N SER A 241 8.96 20.97 -14.25
CA SER A 241 7.88 21.86 -14.69
C SER A 241 6.64 21.80 -13.80
N LEU A 242 6.50 20.73 -13.00
CA LEU A 242 5.33 20.45 -12.15
C LEU A 242 4.03 20.28 -12.93
N LEU A 243 4.09 20.09 -14.24
CA LEU A 243 2.93 19.81 -15.07
C LEU A 243 2.55 18.33 -14.95
N PRO A 244 1.24 18.00 -15.02
CA PRO A 244 0.78 16.61 -15.15
C PRO A 244 1.55 15.86 -16.23
N ALA A 245 2.05 14.67 -15.89
CA ALA A 245 2.86 13.84 -16.76
C ALA A 245 2.23 12.45 -16.94
N GLN A 246 2.67 11.73 -17.97
CA GLN A 246 2.22 10.37 -18.26
C GLN A 246 2.98 9.35 -17.38
N GLY A 247 2.28 8.33 -16.93
CA GLY A 247 2.85 7.15 -16.27
C GLY A 247 3.19 6.05 -17.27
N ARG A 248 2.65 4.85 -17.05
CA ARG A 248 2.70 3.78 -18.05
C ARG A 248 1.93 4.20 -19.32
N ALA A 249 2.14 3.47 -20.42
CA ALA A 249 1.52 3.80 -21.71
C ALA A 249 -0.01 4.02 -21.64
N PHE A 250 -0.72 3.22 -20.83
CA PHE A 250 -2.17 3.31 -20.64
C PHE A 250 -2.59 4.27 -19.50
N GLU A 251 -1.66 5.06 -18.96
CA GLU A 251 -1.86 6.02 -17.86
C GLU A 251 -1.45 7.41 -18.36
N LEU A 252 -2.23 7.96 -19.30
CA LEU A 252 -1.99 9.27 -19.89
C LEU A 252 -2.01 10.37 -18.81
N ALA A 253 -1.39 11.52 -19.10
CA ALA A 253 -1.47 12.69 -18.23
C ALA A 253 -2.95 13.07 -17.99
N SER A 254 -3.44 12.83 -16.78
CA SER A 254 -4.85 12.87 -16.43
C SER A 254 -5.04 13.01 -14.92
N LEU A 255 -6.20 13.55 -14.51
CA LEU A 255 -6.65 13.52 -13.13
C LEU A 255 -6.93 12.07 -12.70
N VAL A 256 -6.58 11.70 -11.46
CA VAL A 256 -6.75 10.35 -10.93
C VAL A 256 -7.73 10.31 -9.76
N SER A 257 -8.92 9.77 -9.98
CA SER A 257 -10.00 9.86 -8.99
C SER A 257 -9.76 9.00 -7.76
N ARG A 258 -9.23 7.77 -7.93
CA ARG A 258 -8.98 6.83 -6.83
C ARG A 258 -7.91 7.38 -5.90
N GLU A 259 -6.76 7.74 -6.43
CA GLU A 259 -5.59 8.16 -5.67
C GLU A 259 -5.82 9.54 -5.03
N SER A 260 -6.62 10.39 -5.67
CA SER A 260 -7.04 11.67 -5.07
C SER A 260 -7.91 11.49 -3.82
N VAL A 261 -8.62 10.36 -3.65
CA VAL A 261 -9.32 10.05 -2.40
C VAL A 261 -8.32 9.92 -1.26
N ASP A 262 -7.21 9.23 -1.49
CA ASP A 262 -6.19 8.99 -0.47
C ASP A 262 -5.37 10.26 -0.18
N VAL A 263 -5.18 11.14 -1.17
CA VAL A 263 -4.68 12.51 -0.93
C VAL A 263 -5.63 13.30 -0.01
N VAL A 264 -6.94 13.27 -0.28
CA VAL A 264 -7.92 13.97 0.58
C VAL A 264 -7.91 13.39 2.00
N ARG A 265 -7.86 12.07 2.16
CA ARG A 265 -7.76 11.42 3.47
C ARG A 265 -6.49 11.84 4.22
N TYR A 266 -5.36 11.91 3.53
CA TYR A 266 -4.12 12.45 4.10
C TYR A 266 -4.34 13.88 4.59
N LEU A 267 -4.87 14.78 3.77
CA LEU A 267 -5.08 16.18 4.16
C LEU A 267 -6.08 16.32 5.32
N MET A 268 -7.13 15.48 5.36
CA MET A 268 -8.13 15.43 6.44
C MET A 268 -7.59 14.86 7.75
N SER A 269 -6.47 14.12 7.70
CA SER A 269 -5.84 13.55 8.90
C SER A 269 -5.07 14.59 9.73
N ASP A 270 -4.77 15.76 9.16
CA ASP A 270 -4.21 16.89 9.91
C ASP A 270 -5.27 17.39 10.93
N PRO A 271 -4.97 17.37 12.24
CA PRO A 271 -5.93 17.81 13.26
C PRO A 271 -6.20 19.32 13.20
N THR A 272 -5.30 20.10 12.61
CA THR A 272 -5.40 21.56 12.51
C THR A 272 -5.12 22.00 11.07
N PRO A 273 -5.94 21.57 10.09
CA PRO A 273 -5.65 21.79 8.69
C PRO A 273 -5.70 23.29 8.38
N SER A 274 -4.68 23.81 7.70
CA SER A 274 -4.63 25.23 7.29
C SER A 274 -5.80 25.61 6.38
N ALA A 275 -6.07 26.91 6.23
CA ALA A 275 -7.11 27.38 5.29
C ALA A 275 -6.88 26.86 3.86
N ARG A 276 -5.61 26.79 3.42
CA ARG A 276 -5.23 26.24 2.11
C ARG A 276 -5.56 24.75 2.00
N LYS A 277 -5.29 23.94 3.05
CA LYS A 277 -5.70 22.53 3.09
C LYS A 277 -7.20 22.36 3.06
N ARG A 278 -7.94 23.14 3.86
CA ARG A 278 -9.41 23.09 3.87
C ARG A 278 -9.97 23.42 2.49
N GLN A 279 -9.48 24.47 1.83
CA GLN A 279 -9.88 24.81 0.47
C GLN A 279 -9.60 23.67 -0.52
N ALA A 280 -8.42 23.04 -0.43
CA ALA A 280 -8.05 21.91 -1.28
C ALA A 280 -9.01 20.72 -1.09
N ILE A 281 -9.28 20.34 0.16
CA ILE A 281 -10.24 19.29 0.53
C ILE A 281 -11.64 19.62 0.00
N HIS A 282 -12.17 20.80 0.31
CA HIS A 282 -13.51 21.22 -0.13
C HIS A 282 -13.65 21.20 -1.66
N SER A 283 -12.62 21.63 -2.38
CA SER A 283 -12.61 21.65 -3.84
C SER A 283 -12.59 20.24 -4.43
N ALA A 284 -11.77 19.34 -3.86
CA ALA A 284 -11.74 17.93 -4.27
C ALA A 284 -13.09 17.23 -4.00
N MET A 285 -13.71 17.48 -2.84
CA MET A 285 -15.03 16.95 -2.52
C MET A 285 -16.12 17.44 -3.47
N ALA A 286 -16.10 18.74 -3.82
CA ALA A 286 -17.01 19.29 -4.81
C ALA A 286 -16.78 18.67 -6.19
N TRP A 287 -15.50 18.45 -6.56
CA TRP A 287 -15.14 17.79 -7.80
C TRP A 287 -15.66 16.35 -7.87
N PHE A 288 -15.47 15.54 -6.82
CA PHE A 288 -15.97 14.16 -6.77
C PHE A 288 -17.49 14.10 -6.92
N LYS A 289 -18.21 15.01 -6.24
CA LYS A 289 -19.67 15.09 -6.35
C LYS A 289 -20.12 15.44 -7.77
N ASN A 290 -19.46 16.39 -8.42
CA ASN A 290 -19.86 16.90 -9.74
C ASN A 290 -19.47 15.97 -10.90
N ASN A 291 -18.44 15.13 -10.72
CA ASN A 291 -17.93 14.22 -11.75
C ASN A 291 -18.34 12.75 -11.54
N ALA A 292 -19.31 12.51 -10.67
CA ALA A 292 -19.90 11.20 -10.46
C ALA A 292 -20.72 10.77 -11.69
N LEU A 293 -20.48 9.55 -12.17
CA LEU A 293 -21.19 8.99 -13.32
C LEU A 293 -22.41 8.22 -12.83
N THR A 294 -23.58 8.56 -13.38
CA THR A 294 -24.86 7.89 -13.12
C THR A 294 -25.40 7.27 -14.40
N GLY A 295 -26.36 6.34 -14.29
CA GLY A 295 -26.96 5.71 -15.47
C GLY A 295 -26.11 4.58 -16.07
N ILE A 296 -24.95 4.28 -15.48
CA ILE A 296 -24.05 3.21 -15.91
C ILE A 296 -23.49 2.42 -14.74
N ASP A 297 -23.02 1.21 -15.00
CA ASP A 297 -22.21 0.44 -14.07
C ASP A 297 -21.16 -0.41 -14.80
N MET A 298 -20.08 -0.75 -14.10
CA MET A 298 -19.10 -1.72 -14.58
C MET A 298 -19.38 -3.07 -13.93
N VAL A 299 -19.73 -4.06 -14.75
CA VAL A 299 -20.11 -5.39 -14.28
C VAL A 299 -19.14 -6.45 -14.79
N GLN A 300 -19.02 -7.54 -14.04
CA GLN A 300 -18.33 -8.75 -14.50
C GLN A 300 -19.31 -9.62 -15.27
N VAL A 301 -18.87 -10.10 -16.43
CA VAL A 301 -19.60 -11.09 -17.25
C VAL A 301 -18.74 -12.34 -17.38
N GLU A 302 -19.38 -13.50 -17.43
CA GLU A 302 -18.68 -14.75 -17.71
C GLU A 302 -18.01 -14.70 -19.09
N ALA A 303 -16.79 -15.24 -19.18
CA ALA A 303 -16.07 -15.32 -20.43
C ALA A 303 -15.01 -16.43 -20.38
N GLU A 304 -14.69 -17.01 -21.54
CA GLU A 304 -13.76 -18.14 -21.64
C GLU A 304 -12.48 -17.95 -20.83
N PRO A 305 -12.02 -18.97 -20.07
CA PRO A 305 -10.80 -18.88 -19.29
C PRO A 305 -9.59 -18.49 -20.14
N VAL A 306 -8.83 -17.51 -19.68
CA VAL A 306 -7.59 -17.07 -20.35
C VAL A 306 -6.51 -16.80 -19.31
N ARG A 307 -5.31 -17.33 -19.56
CA ARG A 307 -4.12 -17.08 -18.74
C ARG A 307 -3.33 -15.91 -19.31
N TYR A 308 -3.15 -14.86 -18.51
CA TYR A 308 -2.24 -13.77 -18.77
C TYR A 308 -0.97 -13.90 -17.93
N LYS A 309 -0.01 -12.99 -18.15
CA LYS A 309 1.30 -13.01 -17.48
C LYS A 309 1.19 -12.98 -15.95
N TYR A 310 0.28 -12.15 -15.42
CA TYR A 310 0.16 -11.85 -13.99
C TYR A 310 -1.19 -12.24 -13.37
N HIS A 311 -2.10 -12.82 -14.15
CA HIS A 311 -3.40 -13.27 -13.66
C HIS A 311 -4.05 -14.27 -14.63
N THR A 312 -4.98 -15.08 -14.11
CA THR A 312 -5.96 -15.82 -14.92
C THR A 312 -7.29 -15.10 -14.83
N SER A 313 -8.02 -15.01 -15.93
CA SER A 313 -9.38 -14.48 -15.92
C SER A 313 -10.37 -15.48 -16.53
N THR A 314 -11.46 -15.74 -15.81
CA THR A 314 -12.63 -16.53 -16.25
C THR A 314 -13.84 -15.64 -16.48
N TRP A 315 -13.60 -14.33 -16.60
CA TRP A 315 -14.63 -13.30 -16.73
C TRP A 315 -14.09 -12.14 -17.58
N ASP A 316 -14.94 -11.16 -17.88
CA ASP A 316 -14.58 -9.88 -18.47
C ASP A 316 -15.31 -8.74 -17.74
N ARG A 317 -14.86 -7.50 -17.94
CA ARG A 317 -15.52 -6.30 -17.43
C ARG A 317 -16.10 -5.50 -18.58
N VAL A 318 -17.37 -5.14 -18.46
CA VAL A 318 -18.11 -4.35 -19.44
C VAL A 318 -18.87 -3.22 -18.74
N ILE A 319 -19.10 -2.13 -19.48
CA ILE A 319 -20.00 -1.06 -19.04
C ILE A 319 -21.42 -1.40 -19.50
N VAL A 320 -22.38 -1.31 -18.60
CA VAL A 320 -23.81 -1.48 -18.88
C VAL A 320 -24.57 -0.21 -18.50
N THR A 321 -25.66 0.08 -19.22
CA THR A 321 -26.60 1.16 -18.85
C THR A 321 -27.56 0.65 -17.78
N THR A 322 -27.78 1.42 -16.73
CA THR A 322 -28.64 1.04 -15.60
C THR A 322 -29.03 2.26 -14.76
N ALA A 323 -30.30 2.35 -14.38
CA ALA A 323 -30.81 3.43 -13.54
C ALA A 323 -30.68 3.14 -12.03
N ASP A 324 -30.45 1.89 -11.65
CA ASP A 324 -30.62 1.41 -10.27
C ASP A 324 -29.32 1.26 -9.49
N ARG A 325 -28.22 1.81 -10.03
CA ARG A 325 -26.88 1.64 -9.44
C ARG A 325 -26.36 2.93 -8.83
N PRO A 326 -25.70 2.87 -7.65
CA PRO A 326 -25.05 4.03 -7.07
C PRO A 326 -24.00 4.61 -8.03
N PRO A 327 -23.70 5.91 -7.92
CA PRO A 327 -22.72 6.55 -8.78
C PRO A 327 -21.37 5.83 -8.80
N ILE A 328 -20.70 5.91 -9.94
CA ILE A 328 -19.37 5.34 -10.18
C ILE A 328 -18.46 6.42 -10.76
N TRP A 329 -17.14 6.27 -10.63
CA TRP A 329 -16.15 7.18 -11.19
C TRP A 329 -15.22 6.42 -12.12
N ALA A 330 -14.79 7.05 -13.21
CA ALA A 330 -13.65 6.57 -13.97
C ALA A 330 -12.38 6.74 -13.13
N ARG A 331 -11.33 5.94 -13.35
CA ARG A 331 -10.06 6.17 -12.66
C ARG A 331 -9.37 7.43 -13.18
N PHE A 332 -9.41 7.65 -14.48
CA PHE A 332 -8.77 8.77 -15.15
C PHE A 332 -9.79 9.75 -15.73
N TYR A 333 -9.51 11.05 -15.58
CA TYR A 333 -10.29 12.11 -16.20
C TYR A 333 -9.37 13.08 -16.93
N ASP A 334 -9.82 13.53 -18.11
CA ASP A 334 -9.11 14.47 -18.96
C ASP A 334 -8.90 15.82 -18.26
N LEU A 335 -7.68 16.37 -18.33
CA LEU A 335 -7.27 17.58 -17.59
C LEU A 335 -8.07 18.84 -17.98
N THR A 336 -8.62 18.87 -19.19
CA THR A 336 -9.34 20.05 -19.72
C THR A 336 -10.84 19.85 -19.63
N THR A 337 -11.34 18.76 -20.22
CA THR A 337 -12.78 18.50 -20.33
C THR A 337 -13.38 17.90 -19.07
N GLN A 338 -12.54 17.40 -18.16
CA GLN A 338 -12.95 16.69 -16.94
C GLN A 338 -13.91 15.52 -17.22
N GLN A 339 -13.82 14.92 -18.40
CA GLN A 339 -14.57 13.72 -18.77
C GLN A 339 -13.71 12.47 -18.57
N PRO A 340 -14.33 11.28 -18.40
CA PRO A 340 -13.62 10.02 -18.35
C PRO A 340 -12.62 9.86 -19.50
N LEU A 341 -11.40 9.45 -19.15
CA LEU A 341 -10.32 9.21 -20.09
C LEU A 341 -9.92 7.73 -20.02
N LEU A 342 -9.83 7.08 -21.17
CA LEU A 342 -9.43 5.68 -21.31
C LEU A 342 -8.28 5.58 -22.30
N ALA A 343 -7.38 4.61 -22.09
CA ALA A 343 -6.27 4.36 -22.99
C ALA A 343 -5.95 2.87 -23.13
N ASN A 344 -5.40 2.49 -24.28
CA ASN A 344 -4.95 1.11 -24.53
C ASN A 344 -3.45 0.94 -24.24
N ARG A 345 -2.92 -0.30 -24.39
CA ARG A 345 -1.49 -0.59 -24.16
C ARG A 345 -0.53 0.13 -25.11
N GLN A 346 -1.03 0.63 -26.23
CA GLN A 346 -0.30 1.42 -27.21
C GLN A 346 -0.24 2.91 -26.83
N GLY A 347 -0.88 3.29 -25.72
CA GLY A 347 -0.99 4.68 -25.26
C GLY A 347 -1.90 5.55 -26.10
N GLN A 348 -2.82 4.93 -26.83
CA GLN A 348 -3.83 5.65 -27.59
C GLN A 348 -5.05 5.86 -26.71
N ARG A 349 -5.59 7.08 -26.72
CA ARG A 349 -6.90 7.38 -26.16
C ARG A 349 -7.96 6.56 -26.90
N VAL A 350 -8.88 5.99 -26.15
CA VAL A 350 -10.03 5.23 -26.69
C VAL A 350 -11.33 5.75 -26.10
N ASP A 351 -12.43 5.54 -26.80
CA ASP A 351 -13.74 6.10 -26.44
C ASP A 351 -14.53 5.20 -25.49
N SER A 352 -14.18 3.92 -25.41
CA SER A 352 -14.93 2.94 -24.62
C SER A 352 -14.04 1.85 -24.03
N LEU A 353 -14.51 1.27 -22.92
CA LEU A 353 -13.85 0.13 -22.27
C LEU A 353 -13.70 -1.06 -23.24
N ALA A 354 -14.64 -1.25 -24.16
CA ALA A 354 -14.62 -2.34 -25.14
C ALA A 354 -13.38 -2.31 -26.07
N GLN A 355 -12.79 -1.14 -26.31
CA GLN A 355 -11.58 -0.96 -27.12
C GLN A 355 -10.28 -1.25 -26.34
N ILE A 356 -10.35 -1.44 -25.02
CA ILE A 356 -9.23 -1.85 -24.18
C ILE A 356 -9.15 -3.37 -24.19
N SER A 357 -7.96 -3.97 -24.32
CA SER A 357 -7.84 -5.45 -24.32
C SER A 357 -8.42 -6.08 -23.04
N ARG A 358 -9.01 -7.28 -23.15
CA ARG A 358 -9.54 -8.03 -21.99
C ARG A 358 -8.52 -8.20 -20.87
N GLU A 359 -7.26 -8.37 -21.23
CA GLU A 359 -6.13 -8.43 -20.27
C GLU A 359 -6.05 -7.19 -19.38
N ARG A 360 -6.23 -5.99 -19.94
CA ARG A 360 -6.25 -4.73 -19.19
C ARG A 360 -7.60 -4.43 -18.55
N ARG A 361 -8.72 -4.85 -19.15
CA ARG A 361 -10.04 -4.70 -18.51
C ARG A 361 -10.15 -5.50 -17.21
N THR A 362 -9.56 -6.70 -17.20
CA THR A 362 -9.63 -7.65 -16.07
C THR A 362 -8.50 -7.48 -15.07
N GLY A 363 -7.35 -6.95 -15.49
CA GLY A 363 -6.16 -6.77 -14.65
C GLY A 363 -5.91 -5.33 -14.18
N TYR A 364 -6.81 -4.39 -14.48
CA TYR A 364 -6.69 -2.99 -14.10
C TYR A 364 -8.07 -2.40 -13.80
N ASP A 365 -8.18 -1.59 -12.74
CA ASP A 365 -9.43 -0.92 -12.42
C ASP A 365 -9.57 0.38 -13.21
N TRP A 366 -10.53 0.41 -14.13
CA TRP A 366 -10.86 1.58 -14.94
C TRP A 366 -11.99 2.42 -14.38
N TYR A 367 -12.88 1.80 -13.59
CA TYR A 367 -13.99 2.44 -12.92
C TYR A 367 -14.13 1.88 -11.50
N GLY A 368 -14.61 2.70 -10.57
CA GLY A 368 -14.78 2.29 -9.19
C GLY A 368 -15.62 3.27 -8.39
N ARG A 369 -15.96 2.85 -7.17
CA ARG A 369 -16.75 3.64 -6.21
C ARG A 369 -15.90 4.24 -5.10
N TRP A 370 -14.61 4.47 -5.38
CA TRP A 370 -13.63 4.91 -4.38
C TRP A 370 -14.02 6.20 -3.65
N PRO A 371 -14.57 7.23 -4.32
CA PRO A 371 -15.01 8.44 -3.62
C PRO A 371 -16.28 8.27 -2.77
N ALA A 372 -17.04 7.18 -2.92
CA ALA A 372 -18.35 7.06 -2.28
C ALA A 372 -18.30 7.06 -0.74
N PRO A 373 -17.43 6.27 -0.06
CA PRO A 373 -17.32 6.33 1.41
C PRO A 373 -16.82 7.70 1.89
N LEU A 374 -15.89 8.31 1.14
CA LEU A 374 -15.35 9.63 1.45
C LEU A 374 -16.46 10.70 1.44
N LEU A 375 -17.32 10.68 0.42
CA LEU A 375 -18.45 11.61 0.25
C LEU A 375 -19.56 11.39 1.27
N ALA A 376 -19.91 10.13 1.56
CA ALA A 376 -21.05 9.79 2.40
C ALA A 376 -20.77 10.02 3.90
N ASP A 377 -19.59 9.58 4.36
CA ASP A 377 -19.34 9.39 5.79
C ASP A 377 -18.12 10.18 6.27
N GLU A 378 -16.95 9.94 5.66
CA GLU A 378 -15.66 10.41 6.19
C GLU A 378 -15.57 11.95 6.18
N TYR A 379 -15.98 12.59 5.09
CA TYR A 379 -15.92 14.05 4.97
C TYR A 379 -16.89 14.76 5.91
N LYS A 380 -18.09 14.20 6.09
CA LYS A 380 -19.07 14.72 7.06
C LYS A 380 -18.53 14.64 8.49
N ALA A 381 -17.94 13.50 8.85
CA ALA A 381 -17.32 13.32 10.17
C ALA A 381 -16.18 14.32 10.40
N TRP A 382 -15.35 14.57 9.39
CA TRP A 382 -14.28 15.58 9.47
C TRP A 382 -14.81 17.01 9.65
N GLN A 383 -15.85 17.40 8.91
CA GLN A 383 -16.48 18.71 9.10
C GLN A 383 -17.06 18.89 10.51
N GLN A 384 -17.71 17.84 11.04
CA GLN A 384 -18.25 17.84 12.40
C GLN A 384 -17.15 17.99 13.45
N LYS A 385 -16.03 17.29 13.27
CA LYS A 385 -14.86 17.40 14.14
C LYS A 385 -14.30 18.83 14.16
N LEU A 386 -14.07 19.43 13.00
CA LEU A 386 -13.53 20.81 12.93
C LEU A 386 -14.47 21.84 13.57
N ALA A 387 -15.79 21.67 13.42
CA ALA A 387 -16.78 22.53 14.05
C ALA A 387 -16.77 22.39 15.57
N ALA A 388 -16.63 21.16 16.09
CA ALA A 388 -16.53 20.91 17.53
C ALA A 388 -15.25 21.50 18.15
N ASP A 389 -14.14 21.47 17.40
CA ASP A 389 -12.83 21.97 17.84
C ASP A 389 -12.71 23.51 17.71
N GLY A 390 -13.80 24.24 17.39
CA GLY A 390 -13.81 25.69 17.26
C GLY A 390 -13.00 26.23 16.08
N THR A 391 -12.59 25.37 15.14
CA THR A 391 -11.85 25.74 13.95
C THR A 391 -12.83 26.28 12.91
N ASN A 392 -13.14 27.57 13.02
CA ASN A 392 -14.20 28.26 12.28
C ASN A 392 -14.17 27.91 10.77
N THR A 393 -15.25 27.28 10.29
CA THR A 393 -15.50 26.99 8.88
C THR A 393 -15.93 28.27 8.18
N GLN A 394 -14.96 29.05 7.69
CA GLN A 394 -15.18 30.04 6.64
C GLN A 394 -14.18 29.81 5.52
#